data_AF-A0A1I3DRZ9-F1
#
_entry.id   AF-A0A1I3DRZ9-F1
#
_cell.length_a   1.000
_cell.length_b   1.000
_cell.length_c   1.000
_cell.angle_alpha   90.00
_cell.angle_beta   90.00
_cell.angle_gamma   90.00
#
_symmetry.space_group_name_H-M   'P 1'
#
loop_
_entity.id
_entity.type
_entity.pdbx_description
1 polymer ?
#
loop_
_entity_poly.entity_id
_entity_poly.type
_entity_poly.pdbx_seq_one_letter_code
_entity_poly.pdbx_strand_id
1 'polypeptide(L)'
;MKKINYKEINDQQLIDVRPQHDYQAGHISKSLNLNPGNFKKYAAYYIDLSKPIIFIVGSEDKDKLEKLSEVANELGITQLDGYLLIDEVPEEIFQTTETIPAGDFLNKSDDFILLDVRHPDEITRSAPEKNLVNIPFEELVDNYQSLDTSKQIYTLCGSGNRSTAAASFLESKGFDPKVIEGGMKAIQEVKFNN
;
A
#
# COMPACT_ATOMS: atom_id res chain seq x y z
N MET A 1 4.12 3.78 -22.78
CA MET A 1 3.22 2.63 -22.47
C MET A 1 1.87 2.80 -23.16
N LYS A 2 1.18 1.70 -23.51
CA LYS A 2 -0.16 1.74 -24.12
C LYS A 2 -1.26 1.67 -23.04
N LYS A 3 -2.46 2.16 -23.36
CA LYS A 3 -3.64 1.96 -22.52
C LYS A 3 -4.19 0.54 -22.69
N ILE A 4 -4.65 -0.05 -21.60
CA ILE A 4 -5.18 -1.42 -21.50
C ILE A 4 -6.66 -1.35 -21.12
N ASN A 5 -7.49 -2.21 -21.71
CA ASN A 5 -8.86 -2.41 -21.24
C ASN A 5 -8.88 -3.36 -20.04
N TYR A 6 -9.64 -3.08 -18.98
CA TYR A 6 -9.66 -3.93 -17.78
C TYR A 6 -10.04 -5.40 -18.06
N LYS A 7 -10.78 -5.66 -19.14
CA LYS A 7 -11.14 -7.03 -19.58
C LYS A 7 -9.96 -7.82 -20.14
N GLU A 8 -8.85 -7.17 -20.45
CA GLU A 8 -7.61 -7.78 -20.95
C GLU A 8 -6.66 -8.17 -19.81
N ILE A 9 -6.97 -7.80 -18.56
CA ILE A 9 -6.19 -8.19 -17.38
C ILE A 9 -6.26 -9.73 -17.25
N ASN A 10 -5.09 -10.33 -17.13
CA ASN A 10 -4.89 -11.76 -16.91
C ASN A 10 -3.84 -12.00 -15.83
N ASP A 11 -2.62 -12.42 -16.20
CA ASP A 11 -1.54 -12.81 -15.31
C ASP A 11 -0.62 -11.63 -14.93
N GLN A 12 -0.97 -10.40 -15.31
CA GLN A 12 -0.19 -9.22 -14.96
C GLN A 12 -0.29 -8.87 -13.47
N GLN A 13 0.81 -8.37 -12.92
CA GLN A 13 0.81 -7.71 -11.62
C GLN A 13 0.20 -6.31 -11.77
N LEU A 14 -0.80 -6.00 -10.96
CA LEU A 14 -1.48 -4.71 -10.96
C LEU A 14 -0.82 -3.78 -9.96
N ILE A 15 -0.19 -2.71 -10.44
CA ILE A 15 0.49 -1.72 -9.61
C ILE A 15 -0.32 -0.43 -9.63
N ASP A 16 -1.05 -0.17 -8.56
CA ASP A 16 -1.83 1.06 -8.42
C ASP A 16 -0.94 2.19 -7.91
N VAL A 17 -0.69 3.17 -8.78
CA VAL A 17 0.17 4.32 -8.49
C VAL A 17 -0.61 5.54 -8.05
N ARG A 18 -1.92 5.40 -7.80
CA ARG A 18 -2.76 6.50 -7.30
C ARG A 18 -2.40 6.85 -5.84
N PRO A 19 -2.74 8.06 -5.39
CA PRO A 19 -2.65 8.45 -3.98
C PRO A 19 -3.34 7.46 -3.05
N GLN A 20 -2.83 7.36 -1.81
CA GLN A 20 -3.31 6.39 -0.82
C GLN A 20 -4.83 6.46 -0.58
N HIS A 21 -5.41 7.67 -0.58
CA HIS A 21 -6.83 7.85 -0.27
C HIS A 21 -7.73 7.40 -1.42
N ASP A 22 -7.31 7.64 -2.66
CA ASP A 22 -8.03 7.18 -3.85
C ASP A 22 -8.00 5.65 -3.95
N TYR A 23 -6.88 5.04 -3.55
CA TYR A 23 -6.76 3.58 -3.44
C TYR A 23 -7.66 3.02 -2.33
N GLN A 24 -7.61 3.60 -1.12
CA GLN A 24 -8.42 3.16 0.01
C GLN A 24 -9.92 3.22 -0.28
N ALA A 25 -10.36 4.27 -0.99
CA ALA A 25 -11.77 4.49 -1.33
C ALA A 25 -12.29 3.55 -2.43
N GLY A 26 -11.42 2.96 -3.25
CA GLY A 26 -11.82 2.04 -4.31
C GLY A 26 -10.64 1.61 -5.17
N HIS A 27 -10.34 0.31 -5.18
CA HIS A 27 -9.25 -0.28 -5.96
C HIS A 27 -9.61 -1.66 -6.51
N ILE A 28 -8.84 -2.14 -7.49
CA ILE A 28 -9.02 -3.49 -8.03
C ILE A 28 -8.41 -4.50 -7.06
N SER A 29 -9.15 -5.57 -6.76
CA SER A 29 -8.67 -6.64 -5.87
C SER A 29 -7.28 -7.15 -6.25
N LYS A 30 -6.42 -7.39 -5.24
CA LYS A 30 -5.03 -7.85 -5.37
C LYS A 30 -4.07 -6.88 -6.08
N SER A 31 -4.50 -5.66 -6.40
CA SER A 31 -3.57 -4.62 -6.84
C SER A 31 -2.70 -4.15 -5.67
N LEU A 32 -1.46 -3.78 -5.94
CA LEU A 32 -0.53 -3.27 -4.94
C LEU A 32 -0.46 -1.75 -5.04
N ASN A 33 -0.73 -1.03 -3.94
CA ASN A 33 -0.60 0.43 -3.92
C ASN A 33 0.87 0.83 -3.76
N LEU A 34 1.50 1.26 -4.86
CA LEU A 34 2.81 1.87 -4.87
C LEU A 34 2.72 3.22 -5.56
N ASN A 35 2.29 4.26 -4.83
CA ASN A 35 2.38 5.63 -5.33
C ASN A 35 3.81 5.98 -5.80
N PRO A 36 4.03 7.00 -6.64
CA PRO A 36 5.34 7.24 -7.26
C PRO A 36 6.52 7.32 -6.27
N GLY A 37 6.30 7.86 -5.07
CA GLY A 37 7.31 7.93 -4.03
C GLY A 37 7.68 6.56 -3.45
N ASN A 38 6.69 5.72 -3.18
CA ASN A 38 6.91 4.34 -2.73
C ASN A 38 7.41 3.45 -3.87
N PHE A 39 6.91 3.63 -5.09
CA PHE A 39 7.28 2.82 -6.25
C PHE A 39 8.78 2.87 -6.51
N LYS A 40 9.35 4.07 -6.64
CA LYS A 40 10.79 4.24 -6.88
C LYS A 40 11.66 3.58 -5.80
N LYS A 41 11.19 3.59 -4.54
CA LYS A 41 11.98 3.09 -3.40
C LYS A 41 11.80 1.60 -3.14
N TYR A 42 10.60 1.05 -3.34
CA TYR A 42 10.24 -0.26 -2.81
C TYR A 42 9.78 -1.28 -3.86
N ALA A 43 9.50 -0.87 -5.10
CA ALA A 43 8.94 -1.78 -6.11
C ALA A 43 9.78 -3.05 -6.32
N ALA A 44 11.10 -2.95 -6.27
CA ALA A 44 12.01 -4.09 -6.44
C ALA A 44 11.84 -5.21 -5.40
N TYR A 45 11.31 -4.92 -4.20
CA TYR A 45 11.03 -5.93 -3.18
C TYR A 45 9.71 -6.66 -3.43
N TYR A 46 8.76 -6.00 -4.07
CA TYR A 46 7.37 -6.45 -4.15
C TYR A 46 6.96 -6.98 -5.53
N ILE A 47 7.66 -6.56 -6.59
CA ILE A 47 7.34 -6.91 -7.97
C ILE A 47 8.22 -8.06 -8.43
N ASP A 48 7.58 -9.11 -8.92
CA ASP A 48 8.25 -10.19 -9.64
C ASP A 48 8.66 -9.70 -11.03
N LEU A 49 9.94 -9.37 -11.23
CA LEU A 49 10.46 -8.86 -12.50
C LEU A 49 10.35 -9.85 -13.67
N SER A 50 10.06 -11.12 -13.38
CA SER A 50 9.81 -12.15 -14.41
C SER A 50 8.38 -12.14 -14.96
N LYS A 51 7.48 -11.33 -14.39
CA LYS A 51 6.08 -11.23 -14.80
C LYS A 51 5.73 -9.85 -15.34
N PRO A 52 4.78 -9.77 -16.28
CA PRO A 52 4.30 -8.49 -16.78
C PRO A 52 3.60 -7.67 -15.68
N ILE A 53 3.69 -6.35 -15.79
CA ILE A 53 2.97 -5.41 -14.91
C ILE A 53 2.06 -4.47 -15.72
N ILE A 54 0.98 -4.03 -15.10
CA ILE A 54 0.14 -2.93 -15.56
C ILE A 54 0.07 -1.87 -14.46
N PHE A 55 0.23 -0.61 -14.83
CA PHE A 55 -0.02 0.50 -13.92
C PHE A 55 -1.50 0.87 -13.88
N ILE A 56 -2.09 1.01 -12.70
CA ILE A 56 -3.41 1.63 -12.53
C ILE A 56 -3.20 3.09 -12.19
N VAL A 57 -3.82 3.98 -12.97
CA VAL A 57 -3.67 5.43 -12.87
C VAL A 57 -5.04 6.11 -12.77
N GLY A 58 -5.08 7.27 -12.11
CA GLY A 58 -6.28 8.09 -12.00
C GLY A 58 -6.48 9.09 -13.15
N SER A 59 -5.50 9.25 -14.02
CA SER A 59 -5.56 10.22 -15.12
C SER A 59 -4.59 9.88 -16.24
N GLU A 60 -4.95 10.22 -17.48
CA GLU A 60 -4.12 10.02 -18.67
C GLU A 60 -3.15 11.20 -18.91
N ASP A 61 -2.30 11.46 -17.92
CA ASP A 61 -1.28 12.51 -17.97
C ASP A 61 0.00 11.96 -18.62
N LYS A 62 0.30 12.41 -19.84
CA LYS A 62 1.41 11.88 -20.65
C LYS A 62 2.77 12.02 -19.96
N ASP A 63 3.05 13.16 -19.32
CA ASP A 63 4.34 13.42 -18.68
C ASP A 63 4.53 12.51 -17.45
N LYS A 64 3.45 12.25 -16.69
CA LYS A 64 3.49 11.33 -15.56
C LYS A 64 3.68 9.88 -16.01
N LEU A 65 3.00 9.47 -17.09
CA LEU A 65 3.16 8.13 -17.65
C LEU A 65 4.58 7.92 -18.22
N GLU A 66 5.14 8.91 -18.89
CA GLU A 66 6.53 8.85 -19.38
C GLU A 66 7.51 8.66 -18.22
N LYS A 67 7.43 9.51 -17.20
CA LYS A 67 8.27 9.39 -15.98
C LYS A 67 8.11 8.06 -15.27
N LEU A 68 6.88 7.54 -15.19
CA LEU A 68 6.63 6.24 -14.56
C LEU A 68 7.26 5.10 -15.37
N SER A 69 7.24 5.19 -16.71
CA SER A 69 7.93 4.26 -17.60
C SER A 69 9.45 4.33 -17.41
N GLU A 70 10.01 5.54 -17.29
CA GLU A 70 11.44 5.75 -17.03
C GLU A 70 11.86 5.12 -15.71
N VAL A 71 11.13 5.37 -14.62
CA VAL A 71 11.41 4.77 -13.31
C VAL A 71 11.26 3.25 -13.36
N ALA A 72 10.27 2.71 -14.06
CA ALA A 72 10.13 1.27 -14.23
C ALA A 72 11.35 0.67 -14.94
N ASN A 73 11.85 1.32 -15.98
CA ASN A 73 13.08 0.92 -16.68
C ASN A 73 14.31 1.00 -15.78
N GLU A 74 14.47 2.07 -14.98
CA GLU A 74 15.55 2.22 -13.99
C GLU A 74 15.58 1.06 -12.99
N LEU A 75 14.41 0.54 -12.62
CA LEU A 75 14.23 -0.57 -11.70
C LEU A 75 14.36 -1.95 -12.36
N GLY A 76 14.66 -2.01 -13.67
CA GLY A 76 14.81 -3.26 -14.41
C GLY A 76 13.49 -3.94 -14.79
N ILE A 77 12.35 -3.24 -14.69
CA ILE A 77 11.05 -3.75 -15.11
C ILE A 77 10.98 -3.68 -16.64
N THR A 78 11.24 -4.80 -17.30
CA THR A 78 11.26 -4.91 -18.77
C THR A 78 9.91 -5.32 -19.36
N GLN A 79 9.01 -5.87 -18.54
CA GLN A 79 7.69 -6.37 -18.96
C GLN A 79 6.58 -5.41 -18.52
N LEU A 80 6.60 -4.19 -19.03
CA LEU A 80 5.55 -3.20 -18.80
C LEU A 80 4.51 -3.24 -19.93
N ASP A 81 3.37 -3.90 -19.67
CA ASP A 81 2.33 -4.10 -20.69
C ASP A 81 1.58 -2.81 -21.03
N GLY A 82 1.40 -1.92 -20.04
CA GLY A 82 0.62 -0.71 -20.23
C GLY A 82 0.16 -0.04 -18.94
N TYR A 83 -0.87 0.78 -19.09
CA TYR A 83 -1.64 1.34 -17.97
C TYR A 83 -3.14 1.16 -18.16
N LEU A 84 -3.86 1.19 -17.05
CA LEU A 84 -5.30 1.16 -16.95
C LEU A 84 -5.78 2.45 -16.26
N LEU A 85 -6.82 3.09 -16.80
CA LEU A 85 -7.49 4.20 -16.11
C LEU A 85 -8.55 3.62 -15.17
N ILE A 86 -8.48 3.98 -13.89
CA ILE A 86 -9.42 3.44 -12.89
C ILE A 86 -10.87 3.81 -13.21
N ASP A 87 -11.13 5.00 -13.77
CA ASP A 87 -12.47 5.50 -14.12
C ASP A 87 -13.14 4.67 -15.23
N GLU A 88 -12.39 3.84 -15.95
CA GLU A 88 -12.92 2.95 -16.99
C GLU A 88 -13.20 1.53 -16.49
N VAL A 89 -12.95 1.30 -15.20
CA VAL A 89 -13.18 0.03 -14.52
C VAL A 89 -14.53 0.11 -13.80
N PRO A 90 -15.42 -0.87 -13.96
CA PRO A 90 -16.71 -0.87 -13.27
C PRO A 90 -16.54 -0.89 -11.75
N GLU A 91 -17.23 0.00 -11.04
CA GLU A 91 -17.11 0.10 -9.58
C GLU A 91 -17.55 -1.19 -8.86
N GLU A 92 -18.37 -2.04 -9.49
CA GLU A 92 -18.85 -3.29 -8.91
C GLU A 92 -17.74 -4.31 -8.63
N ILE A 93 -16.55 -4.13 -9.22
CA ILE A 93 -15.39 -5.00 -8.96
C ILE A 93 -14.38 -4.36 -8.00
N PHE A 94 -14.68 -3.18 -7.46
CA PHE A 94 -13.80 -2.49 -6.52
C PHE A 94 -13.87 -3.11 -5.12
N GLN A 95 -12.75 -3.01 -4.43
CA GLN A 95 -12.59 -3.24 -3.01
C GLN A 95 -12.17 -1.93 -2.34
N THR A 96 -12.39 -1.85 -1.03
CA THR A 96 -11.97 -0.73 -0.20
C THR A 96 -11.00 -1.23 0.86
N THR A 97 -10.02 -0.41 1.20
CA THR A 97 -9.14 -0.71 2.33
C THR A 97 -9.78 -0.15 3.59
N GLU A 98 -9.92 -0.99 4.61
CA GLU A 98 -10.46 -0.52 5.89
C GLU A 98 -9.48 0.44 6.58
N THR A 99 -10.02 1.48 7.21
CA THR A 99 -9.26 2.48 7.96
C THR A 99 -9.77 2.62 9.38
N ILE A 100 -8.92 3.18 10.25
CA ILE A 100 -9.31 3.55 11.61
C ILE A 100 -8.73 4.93 11.96
N PRO A 101 -9.54 5.86 12.51
CA PRO A 101 -9.03 7.10 13.06
C PRO A 101 -8.01 6.85 14.17
N ALA A 102 -6.95 7.66 14.24
CA ALA A 102 -5.89 7.47 15.24
C ALA A 102 -6.41 7.48 16.69
N GLY A 103 -7.41 8.32 17.00
CA GLY A 103 -8.04 8.35 18.33
C GLY A 103 -8.78 7.07 18.68
N ASP A 104 -9.53 6.52 17.73
CA ASP A 104 -10.26 5.27 17.92
C ASP A 104 -9.30 4.08 18.08
N PHE A 105 -8.19 4.08 17.33
CA PHE A 105 -7.13 3.10 17.51
C PHE A 105 -6.51 3.15 18.91
N LEU A 106 -6.23 4.35 19.43
CA LEU A 106 -5.65 4.51 20.77
C LEU A 106 -6.56 4.01 21.90
N ASN A 107 -7.86 3.93 21.67
CA ASN A 107 -8.84 3.39 22.62
C ASN A 107 -9.00 1.86 22.55
N LYS A 108 -8.27 1.17 21.65
CA LYS A 108 -8.39 -0.28 21.48
C LYS A 108 -7.84 -1.07 22.68
N SER A 109 -8.71 -1.86 23.28
CA SER A 109 -8.39 -2.74 24.41
C SER A 109 -8.23 -4.21 24.01
N ASP A 110 -8.81 -4.62 22.88
CA ASP A 110 -8.76 -5.97 22.32
C ASP A 110 -7.33 -6.47 22.03
N ASP A 111 -7.19 -7.77 21.74
CA ASP A 111 -5.96 -8.35 21.20
C ASP A 111 -5.86 -8.07 19.70
N PHE A 112 -4.73 -7.53 19.26
CA PHE A 112 -4.50 -7.07 17.88
C PHE A 112 -3.00 -7.10 17.59
N ILE A 113 -2.61 -6.86 16.35
CA ILE A 113 -1.21 -6.57 15.97
C ILE A 113 -1.14 -5.13 15.49
N LEU A 114 -0.27 -4.32 16.12
CA LEU A 114 0.12 -3.03 15.57
C LEU A 114 1.38 -3.24 14.73
N LEU A 115 1.22 -3.26 13.41
CA LEU A 115 2.31 -3.43 12.46
C LEU A 115 2.88 -2.07 12.06
N ASP A 116 4.04 -1.71 12.62
CA ASP A 116 4.79 -0.53 12.21
C ASP A 116 5.76 -0.87 11.09
N VAL A 117 5.55 -0.28 9.90
CA VAL A 117 6.37 -0.53 8.71
C VAL A 117 7.42 0.56 8.43
N ARG A 118 7.70 1.40 9.44
CA ARG A 118 8.84 2.33 9.38
C ARG A 118 10.15 1.57 9.56
N HIS A 119 11.21 2.06 8.91
CA HIS A 119 12.55 1.58 9.22
C HIS A 119 12.94 2.02 10.65
N PRO A 120 13.61 1.18 11.46
CA PRO A 120 14.02 1.52 12.83
C PRO A 120 14.74 2.87 12.92
N ASP A 121 15.63 3.16 11.97
CA ASP A 121 16.39 4.41 11.91
C ASP A 121 15.53 5.66 11.69
N GLU A 122 14.29 5.52 11.20
CA GLU A 122 13.34 6.62 11.04
C GLU A 122 12.47 6.84 12.30
N ILE A 123 12.56 5.95 13.29
CA ILE A 123 11.77 6.02 14.53
C ILE A 123 12.36 7.11 15.44
N THR A 124 12.05 8.35 15.09
CA THR A 124 12.31 9.53 15.94
C THR A 124 11.26 9.68 17.04
N ARG A 125 10.14 8.96 16.92
CA ARG A 125 9.00 9.00 17.85
C ARG A 125 8.43 7.60 17.99
N SER A 126 8.33 7.13 19.23
CA SER A 126 7.85 5.78 19.56
C SER A 126 6.38 5.62 19.18
N ALA A 127 6.07 4.50 18.52
CA ALA A 127 4.69 4.04 18.34
C ALA A 127 4.11 3.62 19.70
N PRO A 128 2.77 3.47 19.83
CA PRO A 128 2.19 2.74 20.94
C PRO A 128 2.84 1.36 21.10
N GLU A 129 3.27 1.02 22.31
CA GLU A 129 4.05 -0.21 22.56
C GLU A 129 3.17 -1.47 22.63
N LYS A 130 1.88 -1.30 22.94
CA LYS A 130 0.94 -2.41 23.08
C LYS A 130 0.83 -3.17 21.76
N ASN A 131 1.18 -4.45 21.80
CA ASN A 131 1.13 -5.38 20.67
C ASN A 131 1.88 -4.89 19.41
N LEU A 132 2.95 -4.12 19.62
CA LEU A 132 3.76 -3.56 18.55
C LEU A 132 4.65 -4.63 17.92
N VAL A 133 4.57 -4.74 16.60
CA VAL A 133 5.46 -5.51 15.74
C VAL A 133 6.04 -4.55 14.71
N ASN A 134 7.36 -4.40 14.69
CA ASN A 134 8.04 -3.59 13.67
C ASN A 134 8.64 -4.52 12.60
N ILE A 135 8.14 -4.40 11.38
CA ILE A 135 8.70 -5.05 10.19
C ILE A 135 8.81 -3.96 9.13
N PRO A 136 10.02 -3.47 8.82
CA PRO A 136 10.23 -2.46 7.76
C PRO A 136 9.52 -2.85 6.46
N PHE A 137 9.02 -1.87 5.72
CA PHE A 137 8.23 -2.14 4.53
C PHE A 137 9.00 -2.99 3.50
N GLU A 138 10.29 -2.76 3.30
CA GLU A 138 11.16 -3.58 2.45
C GLU A 138 11.29 -5.04 2.90
N GLU A 139 11.17 -5.32 4.21
CA GLU A 139 11.33 -6.65 4.81
C GLU A 139 9.99 -7.41 4.94
N LEU A 140 8.87 -6.70 4.83
CA LEU A 140 7.55 -7.29 5.03
C LEU A 140 7.24 -8.40 4.02
N VAL A 141 7.74 -8.30 2.79
CA VAL A 141 7.55 -9.34 1.76
C VAL A 141 8.09 -10.70 2.19
N ASP A 142 9.17 -10.73 2.97
CA ASP A 142 9.82 -11.95 3.44
C ASP A 142 9.31 -12.41 4.82
N ASN A 143 8.72 -11.49 5.59
CA ASN A 143 8.41 -11.73 7.01
C ASN A 143 6.90 -11.76 7.34
N TYR A 144 6.00 -11.43 6.41
CA TYR A 144 4.56 -11.35 6.69
C TYR A 144 3.94 -12.65 7.23
N GLN A 145 4.51 -13.81 6.90
CA GLN A 145 4.02 -15.11 7.38
C GLN A 145 4.20 -15.31 8.88
N SER A 146 5.00 -14.47 9.55
CA SER A 146 5.12 -14.46 11.02
C SER A 146 3.93 -13.79 11.72
N LEU A 147 3.08 -13.06 10.99
CA LEU A 147 1.92 -12.38 11.53
C LEU A 147 0.79 -13.38 11.82
N ASP A 148 0.20 -13.29 13.01
CA ASP A 148 -0.93 -14.11 13.41
C ASP A 148 -2.20 -13.68 12.66
N THR A 149 -2.66 -14.52 11.73
CA THR A 149 -3.84 -14.28 10.88
C THR A 149 -5.15 -14.27 11.66
N SER A 150 -5.17 -14.74 12.91
CA SER A 150 -6.37 -14.71 13.76
C SER A 150 -6.60 -13.35 14.43
N LYS A 151 -5.60 -12.46 14.39
CA LYS A 151 -5.65 -11.13 15.01
C LYS A 151 -5.91 -10.05 13.98
N GLN A 152 -6.64 -9.02 14.39
CA GLN A 152 -6.77 -7.80 13.61
C GLN A 152 -5.41 -7.11 13.48
N ILE A 153 -4.98 -6.86 12.24
CA ILE A 153 -3.75 -6.11 11.96
C ILE A 153 -4.10 -4.65 11.74
N TYR A 154 -3.38 -3.76 12.43
CA TYR A 154 -3.40 -2.32 12.21
C TYR A 154 -2.06 -1.86 11.64
N THR A 155 -2.05 -1.34 10.42
CA THR A 155 -0.80 -0.90 9.78
C THR A 155 -0.50 0.56 10.10
N LEU A 156 0.77 0.83 10.38
CA LEU A 156 1.26 2.13 10.84
C LEU A 156 2.52 2.51 10.08
N CYS A 157 2.57 3.75 9.61
CA CYS A 157 3.82 4.37 9.17
C CYS A 157 3.86 5.85 9.59
N GLY A 158 4.76 6.64 9.00
CA GLY A 158 4.86 8.07 9.32
C GLY A 158 3.61 8.89 8.99
N SER A 159 2.95 8.66 7.85
CA SER A 159 1.87 9.52 7.34
C SER A 159 0.70 8.80 6.66
N GLY A 160 0.68 7.47 6.66
CA GLY A 160 -0.33 6.65 5.95
C GLY A 160 0.15 5.98 4.65
N ASN A 161 1.14 6.54 3.95
CA ASN A 161 1.45 6.11 2.58
C ASN A 161 2.01 4.70 2.52
N ARG A 162 3.06 4.44 3.31
CA ARG A 162 3.68 3.09 3.40
C ARG A 162 2.77 2.08 4.08
N SER A 163 1.93 2.51 5.02
CA SER A 163 0.99 1.62 5.70
C SER A 163 -0.17 1.20 4.79
N THR A 164 -0.59 2.06 3.86
CA THR A 164 -1.53 1.69 2.78
C THR A 164 -0.90 0.71 1.80
N ALA A 165 0.35 0.95 1.40
CA ALA A 165 1.11 0.00 0.57
C ALA A 165 1.26 -1.37 1.26
N ALA A 166 1.61 -1.39 2.54
CA ALA A 166 1.65 -2.60 3.35
C ALA A 166 0.30 -3.29 3.46
N ALA A 167 -0.79 -2.54 3.66
CA ALA A 167 -2.14 -3.08 3.69
C ALA A 167 -2.50 -3.75 2.35
N SER A 168 -2.27 -3.09 1.21
CA SER A 168 -2.54 -3.68 -0.12
C SER A 168 -1.75 -4.98 -0.37
N PHE A 169 -0.51 -5.04 0.10
CA PHE A 169 0.27 -6.27 0.04
C PHE A 169 -0.35 -7.37 0.91
N LEU A 170 -0.68 -7.08 2.17
CA LEU A 170 -1.27 -8.03 3.10
C LEU A 170 -2.65 -8.53 2.62
N GLU A 171 -3.50 -7.64 2.09
CA GLU A 171 -4.77 -7.98 1.43
C GLU A 171 -4.54 -8.99 0.28
N SER A 172 -3.51 -8.75 -0.56
CA SER A 172 -3.14 -9.69 -1.64
C SER A 172 -2.71 -11.08 -1.14
N LYS A 173 -2.28 -11.18 0.12
CA LYS A 173 -1.91 -12.42 0.82
C LYS A 173 -3.06 -13.03 1.63
N GLY A 174 -4.25 -12.42 1.60
CA GLY A 174 -5.45 -12.91 2.29
C GLY A 174 -5.56 -12.50 3.75
N PHE A 175 -4.79 -11.49 4.19
CA PHE A 175 -5.00 -10.85 5.48
C PHE A 175 -6.07 -9.76 5.37
N ASP A 176 -6.59 -9.32 6.52
CA ASP A 176 -7.60 -8.26 6.65
C ASP A 176 -7.03 -7.07 7.45
N PRO A 177 -6.12 -6.25 6.89
CA PRO A 177 -5.50 -5.13 7.60
C PRO A 177 -6.40 -3.89 7.66
N LYS A 178 -6.27 -3.10 8.73
CA LYS A 178 -6.82 -1.74 8.81
C LYS A 178 -5.70 -0.70 8.85
N VAL A 179 -5.81 0.36 8.07
CA VAL A 179 -4.81 1.43 8.04
C VAL A 179 -5.12 2.47 9.11
N ILE A 180 -4.14 2.81 9.95
CA ILE A 180 -4.28 3.94 10.89
C ILE A 180 -4.17 5.25 10.10
N GLU A 181 -5.26 6.02 10.10
CA GLU A 181 -5.36 7.28 9.37
C GLU A 181 -4.33 8.29 9.84
N GLY A 182 -3.63 8.93 8.89
CA GLY A 182 -2.56 9.90 9.17
C GLY A 182 -1.30 9.30 9.83
N GLY A 183 -1.30 8.00 10.16
CA GLY A 183 -0.19 7.29 10.78
C GLY A 183 0.31 7.93 12.08
N MET A 184 1.62 7.90 12.29
CA MET A 184 2.24 8.43 13.51
C MET A 184 2.01 9.92 13.73
N LYS A 185 1.87 10.73 12.67
CA LYS A 185 1.56 12.16 12.80
C LYS A 185 0.22 12.36 13.51
N ALA A 186 -0.83 11.66 13.08
CA ALA A 186 -2.15 11.75 13.69
C ALA A 186 -2.17 11.17 15.12
N ILE A 187 -1.47 10.05 15.36
CA ILE A 187 -1.32 9.50 16.73
C ILE A 187 -0.75 10.55 17.69
N GLN A 188 0.24 11.33 17.24
CA GLN A 188 0.86 12.35 18.07
C GLN A 188 -0.07 13.53 18.30
N GLU A 189 -0.74 14.02 17.26
CA GLU A 189 -1.73 15.09 17.39
C GLU A 189 -2.81 14.73 18.42
N VAL A 190 -3.33 13.50 18.39
CA VAL A 190 -4.29 13.04 19.40
C VAL A 190 -3.68 13.00 20.80
N LYS A 191 -2.44 12.54 20.96
CA LYS A 191 -1.74 12.50 22.26
C LYS A 191 -1.37 13.89 22.80
N PHE A 192 -1.13 14.87 21.94
CA PHE A 192 -0.82 16.25 22.35
C PHE A 192 -2.06 17.03 22.78
N ASN A 193 -3.23 16.68 22.24
CA ASN A 193 -4.50 17.38 22.51
C ASN A 193 -5.30 16.77 23.68
N ASN A 194 -4.81 15.70 24.32
CA ASN A 194 -5.37 15.06 25.52
C ASN A 194 -4.42 15.21 26.70
#